data_AF-A0A4R1QX68-F1
#
_entry.id   AF-A0A4R1QX68-F1
#
_cell.length_a   1.000
_cell.length_b   1.000
_cell.length_c   1.000
_cell.angle_alpha   90.00
_cell.angle_beta   90.00
_cell.angle_gamma   90.00
#
_symmetry.space_group_name_H-M   'P 1'
#
loop_
_entity.id
_entity.type
_entity.pdbx_description
1 polymer ?
#
loop_
_entity_poly.entity_id
_entity_poly.type
_entity_poly.pdbx_seq_one_letter_code
_entity_poly.pdbx_strand_id
1 'polypeptide(L)' 'MQLTDDMILSLIANACGTPRALEEGMDLIESGLMDSLARITLFEGLEDLGVELSPTQLAPDALRSAPAILAAVHAAL' A
#
# COMPACT_ATOMS: atom_id res chain seq x y z
N MET A 1 12.54 1.91 14.96
CA MET A 1 12.18 2.92 13.96
C MET A 1 10.67 3.11 14.07
N GLN A 2 10.15 4.33 14.19
CA GLN A 2 8.70 4.53 14.16
C GLN A 2 8.26 4.56 12.70
N LEU A 3 7.34 3.67 12.32
CA LEU A 3 6.69 3.73 11.01
C LEU A 3 5.85 5.01 10.95
N THR A 4 5.98 5.77 9.88
CA THR A 4 5.20 7.01 9.66
C THR A 4 4.38 6.89 8.40
N ASP A 5 3.27 7.61 8.35
CA ASP A 5 2.37 7.63 7.18
C ASP A 5 3.11 8.05 5.92
N ASP A 6 4.04 9.01 6.01
CA ASP A 6 4.88 9.45 4.88
C ASP A 6 5.75 8.32 4.31
N MET A 7 6.26 7.42 5.17
CA MET A 7 7.03 6.26 4.72
C MET A 7 6.14 5.28 3.96
N ILE A 8 4.93 5.02 4.45
CA ILE A 8 3.96 4.13 3.80
C ILE A 8 3.50 4.74 2.46
N LEU A 9 3.20 6.04 2.43
CA LEU A 9 2.80 6.74 1.20
C LEU A 9 3.92 6.73 0.15
N SER A 10 5.16 6.95 0.57
CA SER A 10 6.33 6.82 -0.31
C SER A 10 6.46 5.39 -0.87
N LEU A 11 6.19 4.39 -0.04
CA LEU A 11 6.20 2.99 -0.46
C LEU A 11 5.13 2.70 -1.52
N ILE A 12 3.91 3.20 -1.32
CA ILE A 12 2.79 3.05 -2.27
C ILE A 12 3.14 3.68 -3.61
N ALA A 13 3.66 4.92 -3.61
CA ALA A 13 4.04 5.61 -4.85
C ALA A 13 5.17 4.87 -5.59
N ASN A 14 6.15 4.33 -4.85
CA ASN A 14 7.23 3.54 -5.42
C ASN A 14 6.73 2.22 -6.01
N ALA A 15 5.88 1.49 -5.29
CA ALA A 15 5.29 0.23 -5.73
C ALA A 15 4.46 0.43 -7.01
N CYS A 16 3.67 1.50 -7.09
CA CYS A 16 2.90 1.87 -8.27
C CYS A 16 3.75 2.52 -9.38
N GLY A 17 5.03 2.82 -9.13
CA GLY A 17 5.92 3.49 -10.06
C GLY A 17 5.54 4.95 -10.39
N THR A 18 4.63 5.56 -9.63
CA THR A 18 4.14 6.91 -9.90
C THR A 18 3.53 7.58 -8.65
N PRO A 19 3.77 8.90 -8.44
CA PRO A 19 3.11 9.65 -7.37
C PRO A 19 1.60 9.82 -7.59
N ARG A 20 1.08 9.54 -8.79
CA ARG A 20 -0.36 9.57 -9.08
C ARG A 20 -1.17 8.61 -8.20
N ALA A 21 -0.51 7.58 -7.67
CA ALA A 21 -1.12 6.64 -6.71
C ALA A 21 -1.60 7.32 -5.40
N LEU A 22 -1.11 8.52 -5.11
CA LEU A 22 -1.46 9.30 -3.92
C LEU A 22 -2.54 10.37 -4.20
N GLU A 23 -3.02 10.48 -5.45
CA GLU A 23 -4.07 11.43 -5.80
C GLU A 23 -5.39 11.10 -5.09
N GLU A 24 -6.11 12.13 -4.62
CA GLU A 24 -7.41 11.96 -4.00
C GLU A 24 -8.41 11.31 -4.98
N GLY A 25 -9.11 10.29 -4.50
CA GLY A 25 -10.07 9.53 -5.31
C GLY A 25 -9.44 8.55 -6.30
N MET A 26 -8.12 8.34 -6.27
CA MET A 26 -7.47 7.36 -7.14
C MET A 26 -7.81 5.92 -6.72
N ASP A 27 -8.46 5.18 -7.62
CA ASP A 27 -8.63 3.73 -7.50
C ASP A 27 -7.43 3.01 -8.16
N LEU A 28 -6.55 2.46 -7.34
CA LEU A 28 -5.31 1.83 -7.77
C LEU A 28 -5.54 0.52 -8.52
N ILE A 29 -6.65 -0.17 -8.26
CA ILE A 29 -6.99 -1.44 -8.90
C ILE A 29 -7.62 -1.16 -10.26
N GLU A 30 -8.62 -0.28 -10.33
CA GLU A 30 -9.29 0.08 -11.59
C GLU A 30 -8.35 0.83 -12.55
N SER A 31 -7.42 1.63 -12.04
CA SER A 31 -6.39 2.29 -12.86
C SER A 31 -5.26 1.37 -13.33
N GLY A 32 -5.15 0.17 -12.75
CA GLY A 32 -4.06 -0.78 -13.03
C GLY A 32 -2.72 -0.40 -12.41
N LEU A 33 -2.67 0.60 -11.51
CA LEU A 33 -1.45 0.99 -10.79
C LEU A 33 -1.03 -0.03 -9.72
N MET A 34 -2.01 -0.75 -9.15
CA MET A 34 -1.79 -1.83 -8.19
C MET A 34 -1.91 -3.19 -8.87
N ASP A 35 -0.99 -3.46 -9.78
CA ASP A 35 -0.88 -4.77 -10.44
C ASP A 35 -0.25 -5.83 -9.53
N SER A 36 -0.03 -7.04 -10.05
CA SER A 36 0.58 -8.13 -9.27
C SER A 36 2.00 -7.79 -8.78
N LEU A 37 2.79 -7.03 -9.55
CA LEU A 37 4.14 -6.66 -9.19
C LEU A 37 4.14 -5.56 -8.13
N ALA A 38 3.33 -4.51 -8.33
CA ALA A 38 3.14 -3.43 -7.38
C ALA A 38 2.71 -3.97 -6.01
N ARG A 39 1.81 -4.97 -5.99
CA ARG A 39 1.44 -5.67 -4.76
C ARG A 39 2.63 -6.32 -4.09
N ILE A 40 3.40 -7.14 -4.81
CA ILE A 40 4.58 -7.82 -4.26
C ILE A 40 5.57 -6.79 -3.69
N THR A 41 5.90 -5.74 -4.45
CA THR A 41 6.81 -4.67 -4.02
C THR A 41 6.30 -3.92 -2.78
N LEU A 42 4.98 -3.69 -2.69
CA LEU A 42 4.37 -3.09 -1.51
C LEU A 42 4.52 -4.01 -0.29
N PHE A 43 4.23 -5.30 -0.42
CA PHE A 43 4.34 -6.24 0.71
C PHE A 43 5.78 -6.42 1.18
N GLU A 44 6.73 -6.62 0.26
CA GLU A 44 8.16 -6.73 0.58
C GLU A 44 8.66 -5.46 1.28
N GLY A 45 8.28 -4.29 0.77
CA GLY A 45 8.67 -3.02 1.34
C GLY A 45 8.06 -2.74 2.73
N LEU A 46 6.85 -3.24 3.00
CA LEU A 46 6.25 -3.18 4.32
C LEU A 46 6.94 -4.13 5.30
N GLU A 47 7.29 -5.34 4.86
CA GLU A 47 8.03 -6.33 5.65
C GLU A 47 9.40 -5.80 6.08
N ASP A 48 10.12 -5.13 5.16
CA ASP A 48 11.39 -4.44 5.45
C ASP A 48 11.25 -3.35 6.53
N LEU A 49 10.07 -2.74 6.64
CA LEU A 49 9.74 -1.76 7.66
C LEU A 49 9.23 -2.38 8.97
N GLY A 50 9.12 -3.71 9.03
CA GLY A 50 8.64 -4.48 10.18
C GLY A 50 7.12 -4.67 10.23
N VAL A 51 6.43 -4.48 9.11
CA VAL A 51 4.98 -4.71 8.98
C VAL A 51 4.71 -5.93 8.11
N GLU A 52 4.20 -6.99 8.71
CA GLU A 52 3.75 -8.18 7.98
C GLU A 52 2.24 -8.10 7.70
N LEU A 53 1.85 -7.86 6.45
CA LEU A 53 0.46 -7.95 6.02
C LEU A 53 0.20 -9.29 5.33
N SER A 54 -0.67 -10.12 5.92
CA SER A 54 -1.11 -11.35 5.27
C SER A 54 -2.20 -11.07 4.23
N PRO A 55 -2.03 -11.49 2.95
CA PRO A 55 -3.05 -11.30 1.92
C PRO A 55 -4.42 -11.90 2.27
N THR A 56 -4.45 -12.92 3.11
CA THR A 56 -5.69 -13.59 3.56
C THR A 56 -6.45 -12.81 4.64
N GLN A 57 -5.78 -11.88 5.32
CA GLN A 57 -6.35 -11.06 6.38
C GLN A 57 -6.77 -9.67 5.89
N LEU A 58 -6.37 -9.30 4.68
CA LEU A 58 -6.74 -8.03 4.07
C LEU A 58 -8.20 -8.05 3.60
N ALA A 59 -8.90 -6.94 3.86
CA ALA A 59 -10.17 -6.69 3.23
C ALA A 59 -10.03 -6.62 1.70
N PRO A 60 -11.05 -7.00 0.92
CA PRO A 60 -11.00 -6.97 -0.55
C PRO A 60 -10.58 -5.61 -1.13
N ASP A 61 -10.98 -4.53 -0.47
CA ASP A 61 -10.71 -3.15 -0.90
C ASP A 61 -9.49 -2.52 -0.19
N ALA A 62 -8.74 -3.28 0.62
CA ALA A 62 -7.61 -2.74 1.39
C ALA A 62 -6.50 -2.15 0.51
N LEU A 63 -6.38 -2.60 -0.75
CA LEU A 63 -5.39 -2.12 -1.70
C LEU A 63 -5.97 -1.16 -2.75
N ARG A 64 -7.24 -0.75 -2.59
CA ARG A 64 -7.97 0.05 -3.59
C ARG A 64 -7.46 1.49 -3.68
N SER A 65 -6.94 2.05 -2.60
CA SER A 65 -6.47 3.44 -2.56
C SER A 65 -5.38 3.63 -1.50
N ALA A 66 -4.58 4.70 -1.60
CA ALA A 66 -3.55 4.99 -0.61
C ALA A 66 -4.09 5.12 0.83
N PRO A 67 -5.24 5.79 1.09
CA PRO A 67 -5.84 5.81 2.43
C PRO A 67 -6.28 4.43 2.94
N ALA A 68 -6.78 3.56 2.05
CA ALA A 68 -7.18 2.20 2.44
C ALA A 68 -5.96 1.35 2.84
N ILE A 69 -4.85 1.50 2.12
CA ILE A 69 -3.59 0.81 2.42
C ILE A 69 -3.04 1.30 3.76
N LEU A 70 -3.01 2.61 3.99
CA LEU A 70 -2.62 3.19 5.29
C LEU A 70 -3.46 2.57 6.42
N ALA A 71 -4.79 2.58 6.29
CA ALA A 71 -5.67 2.00 7.30
C ALA A 71 -5.39 0.51 7.56
N ALA A 72 -5.11 -0.26 6.52
CA ALA A 72 -4.74 -1.67 6.66
C ALA A 72 -3.41 -1.88 7.37
N VAL A 73 -2.41 -1.04 7.07
CA VAL A 73 -1.10 -1.06 7.75
C VAL A 73 -1.25 -0.72 9.23
N HIS A 74 -2.01 0.33 9.57
CA HIS A 74 -2.25 0.72 10.96
C HIS A 74 -3.02 -0.35 11.74
N ALA A 75 -3.90 -1.12 11.09
CA ALA A 75 -4.62 -2.21 11.73
C ALA A 75 -3.75 -3.44 12.03
N ALA A 76 -2.56 -3.53 11.42
CA ALA A 76 -1.61 -4.62 11.59
C ALA A 76 -0.48 -4.32 12.60
N LEU A 77 -0.36 -3.07 13.07
CA LEU A 77 0.55 -2.64 14.13
C LEU A 77 -0.03 -2.90 15.53
#